data_AF-A0A4Q1UIK3-F1
#
_entry.id   AF-A0A4Q1UIK3-F1
#
_cell.length_a   1.000
_cell.length_b   1.000
_cell.length_c   1.000
_cell.angle_alpha   90.00
_cell.angle_beta   90.00
_cell.angle_gamma   90.00
#
_symmetry.space_group_name_H-M   'P 1'
#
loop_
_entity.id
_entity.type
_entity.pdbx_description
1 polymer ?
#
loop_
_entity_poly.entity_id
_entity_poly.type
_entity_poly.pdbx_seq_one_letter_code
_entity_poly.pdbx_strand_id
1 'polypeptide(L)'
;MLLTAIVITQILDPLRILLVGIAYFLSRLVKRQGMGWLGLLAAIVVIAAGFPFAILGQSGDIAWTTAAIGLISNALIVAALAGLLRLQRRLFQLFV
;
A
#
# COMPACT_ATOMS: atom_id res chain seq x y z
N MET A 1 -13.88 13.44 -11.28
CA MET A 1 -14.47 13.46 -9.93
C MET A 1 -14.67 12.06 -9.36
N LEU A 2 -15.32 11.13 -10.08
CA LEU A 2 -15.62 9.79 -9.57
C LEU A 2 -14.38 8.90 -9.33
N LEU A 3 -13.42 8.89 -10.27
CA LEU A 3 -12.16 8.15 -10.13
C LEU A 3 -11.35 8.62 -8.91
N THR A 4 -11.26 9.94 -8.70
CA THR A 4 -10.54 10.55 -7.59
C THR A 4 -11.17 10.17 -6.25
N ALA A 5 -12.50 10.15 -6.16
CA ALA A 5 -13.22 9.73 -4.96
C ALA A 5 -12.97 8.25 -4.63
N ILE A 6 -12.97 7.36 -5.63
CA ILE A 6 -12.67 5.93 -5.44
C ILE A 6 -11.23 5.73 -4.98
N VAL A 7 -10.28 6.49 -5.54
CA VAL A 7 -8.89 6.44 -5.09
C VAL A 7 -8.77 6.91 -3.64
N ILE A 8 -9.43 8.01 -3.28
CA ILE A 8 -9.40 8.54 -1.90
C ILE A 8 -10.02 7.56 -0.92
N THR A 9 -11.17 6.95 -1.24
CA THR A 9 -11.82 5.97 -0.35
C THR A 9 -10.96 4.73 -0.15
N GLN A 10 -10.25 4.28 -1.18
CA GLN A 10 -9.31 3.17 -1.06
C GLN A 10 -8.03 3.54 -0.31
N ILE A 11 -7.49 4.74 -0.50
CA ILE A 11 -6.31 5.21 0.24
C ILE A 11 -6.62 5.37 1.73
N LEU A 12 -7.81 5.87 2.06
CA LEU A 12 -8.26 6.08 3.44
C LEU A 12 -8.83 4.80 4.07
N ASP A 13 -8.83 3.67 3.37
CA ASP A 13 -9.30 2.41 3.90
C ASP A 13 -8.35 1.93 5.03
N PRO A 14 -8.83 1.90 6.29
CA PRO A 14 -7.97 1.61 7.44
C PRO A 14 -7.40 0.19 7.39
N LEU A 15 -8.14 -0.77 6.84
CA LEU A 15 -7.68 -2.15 6.70
C LEU A 15 -6.56 -2.24 5.66
N ARG A 16 -6.72 -1.56 4.52
CA ARG A 16 -5.69 -1.52 3.48
C ARG A 16 -4.42 -0.82 3.97
N ILE A 17 -4.55 0.31 4.66
CA ILE A 17 -3.41 1.00 5.26
C ILE A 17 -2.67 0.08 6.23
N LEU A 18 -3.39 -0.64 7.09
CA LEU A 18 -2.79 -1.58 8.05
C LEU A 18 -2.04 -2.70 7.34
N LEU A 19 -2.66 -3.36 6.36
CA LEU A 19 -2.05 -4.46 5.61
C LEU A 19 -0.80 -4.02 4.82
N VAL A 20 -0.90 -2.90 4.10
CA VAL A 20 0.22 -2.34 3.33
C VAL A 20 1.32 -1.85 4.26
N GLY A 21 0.97 -1.26 5.40
CA GLY A 21 1.91 -0.86 6.44
C GLY A 21 2.69 -2.05 6.99
N ILE A 22 2.00 -3.12 7.38
CA ILE A 22 2.64 -4.36 7.86
C ILE A 22 3.59 -4.92 6.79
N ALA A 23 3.13 -5.03 5.53
CA ALA A 23 3.96 -5.49 4.43
C ALA A 23 5.21 -4.63 4.25
N TYR A 24 5.07 -3.30 4.35
CA TYR A 24 6.18 -2.36 4.25
C TYR A 24 7.19 -2.54 5.39
N PHE A 25 6.75 -2.65 6.65
CA PHE A 25 7.66 -2.87 7.78
C PHE A 25 8.35 -4.24 7.70
N LEU A 26 7.61 -5.31 7.37
CA LEU A 26 8.17 -6.65 7.16
C LEU A 26 9.23 -6.64 6.05
N SER A 27 8.98 -5.93 4.95
CA SER A 27 9.94 -5.80 3.84
C SER A 27 11.27 -5.21 4.31
N ARG A 28 11.23 -4.32 5.30
CA ARG A 28 12.41 -3.62 5.82
C ARG A 28 13.21 -4.46 6.83
N LEU A 29 12.59 -5.51 7.41
CA LEU A 29 13.28 -6.45 8.31
C LEU A 29 14.14 -7.47 7.53
N VAL A 30 13.93 -7.60 6.22
CA VAL A 30 14.69 -8.51 5.37
C VAL A 30 16.11 -7.98 5.16
N LYS A 31 17.11 -8.74 5.63
CA LYS A 31 18.54 -8.40 5.52
C LYS A 31 19.12 -8.60 4.12
N ARG A 32 18.49 -9.43 3.28
CA ARG A 32 18.93 -9.69 1.90
C ARG A 32 18.60 -8.47 1.03
N GLN A 33 19.62 -7.89 0.41
CA GLN A 33 19.47 -6.79 -0.55
C GLN A 33 18.48 -7.16 -1.66
N GLY A 34 17.55 -6.26 -1.97
CA GLY A 34 16.53 -6.43 -3.01
C GLY A 34 15.35 -7.34 -2.67
N MET A 35 15.55 -8.38 -1.85
CA MET A 35 14.51 -9.37 -1.56
C MET A 35 13.35 -8.81 -0.73
N GLY A 36 13.63 -7.84 0.15
CA GLY A 36 12.59 -7.07 0.84
C GLY A 36 11.68 -6.31 -0.11
N TRP A 37 12.25 -5.62 -1.11
CA TRP A 37 11.48 -4.86 -2.10
C TRP A 37 10.66 -5.75 -3.03
N LEU A 38 11.20 -6.91 -3.43
CA LEU A 38 10.45 -7.91 -4.20
C LEU A 38 9.26 -8.45 -3.39
N GLY A 39 9.48 -8.76 -2.11
CA GLY A 39 8.41 -9.17 -1.20
C GLY A 39 7.33 -8.10 -1.02
N LEU A 40 7.74 -6.82 -0.96
CA LEU A 40 6.81 -5.70 -0.89
C LEU A 40 5.98 -5.55 -2.16
N LEU A 41 6.60 -5.67 -3.34
CA LEU A 41 5.88 -5.63 -4.62
C LEU A 41 4.87 -6.78 -4.73
N ALA A 42 5.27 -7.99 -4.36
CA ALA A 42 4.37 -9.13 -4.33
C ALA A 42 3.20 -8.89 -3.36
N ALA A 43 3.47 -8.37 -2.16
CA ALA A 43 2.43 -8.06 -1.18
C ALA A 43 1.47 -6.96 -1.68
N ILE A 44 1.97 -5.91 -2.34
CA ILE A 44 1.15 -4.87 -2.96
C ILE A 44 0.17 -5.47 -3.96
N VAL A 45 0.65 -6.36 -4.84
CA VAL A 45 -0.18 -7.01 -5.86
C VAL A 45 -1.20 -7.94 -5.22
N VAL A 46 -0.78 -8.75 -4.25
CA VAL A 46 -1.67 -9.69 -3.53
C VAL A 46 -2.74 -8.93 -2.75
N ILE A 47 -2.41 -7.84 -2.06
CA ILE A 47 -3.39 -7.01 -1.36
C ILE A 47 -4.33 -6.36 -2.37
N ALA A 48 -3.81 -5.81 -3.47
CA ALA A 48 -4.64 -5.17 -4.49
C ALA A 48 -5.62 -6.13 -5.15
N ALA A 49 -5.18 -7.34 -5.49
CA ALA A 49 -6.01 -8.39 -6.08
C ALA A 49 -6.89 -9.10 -5.05
N GLY A 50 -6.47 -9.23 -3.78
CA GLY A 50 -7.25 -9.91 -2.76
C GLY A 50 -8.39 -9.06 -2.22
N PHE A 51 -8.20 -7.75 -2.08
CA PHE A 51 -9.17 -6.85 -1.44
C PHE A 51 -10.56 -6.82 -2.11
N PRO A 52 -10.69 -6.64 -3.45
CA PRO A 52 -12.01 -6.60 -4.07
C PRO A 52 -12.76 -7.93 -3.98
N PHE A 53 -12.06 -9.06 -4.10
CA PHE A 53 -12.69 -10.37 -4.17
C PHE A 53 -12.95 -10.96 -2.78
N ALA A 54 -11.94 -10.93 -1.90
CA ALA A 54 -12.00 -11.59 -0.59
C ALA A 54 -12.61 -10.71 0.51
N ILE A 55 -12.50 -9.37 0.40
CA ILE A 55 -13.00 -8.45 1.45
C ILE A 55 -14.31 -7.81 1.01
N LEU A 56 -14.39 -7.31 -0.22
CA LEU A 56 -15.58 -6.62 -0.72
C LEU A 56 -16.59 -7.53 -1.42
N GLY A 57 -16.26 -8.82 -1.64
CA GLY A 57 -17.14 -9.79 -2.30
C GLY A 57 -17.48 -9.44 -3.76
N GLN A 58 -16.70 -8.57 -4.40
CA GLN A 58 -16.94 -8.10 -5.76
C GLN A 58 -16.53 -9.16 -6.78
N SER A 59 -17.26 -9.24 -7.89
CA SER A 59 -16.95 -10.12 -9.03
C SER A 59 -17.15 -9.40 -10.36
N GLY A 60 -16.62 -9.98 -11.45
CA GLY A 60 -16.70 -9.40 -12.79
C GLY A 60 -15.80 -8.16 -12.99
N ASP A 61 -16.13 -7.35 -13.99
CA ASP A 61 -15.30 -6.21 -14.42
C ASP A 61 -15.09 -5.16 -13.32
N ILE A 62 -16.05 -5.03 -12.41
CA ILE A 62 -15.96 -4.12 -11.27
C ILE A 62 -14.83 -4.54 -10.32
N ALA A 63 -14.68 -5.84 -10.06
CA ALA A 63 -13.63 -6.36 -9.19
C ALA A 63 -12.23 -6.13 -9.77
N TRP A 64 -12.07 -6.34 -11.08
CA TRP A 64 -10.81 -6.10 -11.78
C TRP A 64 -10.44 -4.62 -11.85
N THR A 65 -11.43 -3.75 -12.05
CA THR A 65 -11.24 -2.30 -12.03
C THR A 65 -10.84 -1.84 -10.62
N THR A 66 -11.53 -2.31 -9.59
CA THR A 66 -11.19 -2.05 -8.18
C THR A 66 -9.79 -2.56 -7.83
N ALA A 67 -9.38 -3.72 -8.35
CA ALA A 67 -8.04 -4.26 -8.14
C ALA A 67 -6.95 -3.39 -8.76
N ALA A 68 -7.14 -2.93 -10.00
CA ALA A 68 -6.21 -2.04 -10.68
C ALA A 68 -6.04 -0.70 -9.93
N ILE A 69 -7.15 -0.08 -9.49
CA ILE A 69 -7.12 1.13 -8.67
C ILE A 69 -6.45 0.84 -7.32
N GLY A 70 -6.73 -0.32 -6.74
CA GLY A 70 -6.14 -0.76 -5.48
C GLY A 70 -4.62 -0.88 -5.53
N LEU A 71 -4.06 -1.22 -6.69
CA LEU A 71 -2.62 -1.33 -6.91
C LEU A 71 -1.94 0.04 -6.86
N ILE A 72 -2.57 1.05 -7.47
CA ILE A 72 -2.15 2.46 -7.41
C ILE A 72 -2.25 2.98 -5.98
N SER A 73 -3.37 2.72 -5.30
CA SER A 73 -3.59 3.11 -3.90
C SER A 73 -2.53 2.52 -2.97
N ASN A 74 -2.22 1.23 -3.11
CA ASN A 74 -1.19 0.56 -2.32
C ASN A 74 0.20 1.18 -2.55
N ALA A 75 0.56 1.49 -3.81
CA ALA A 75 1.83 2.14 -4.14
C ALA A 75 1.92 3.54 -3.51
N LEU A 76 0.83 4.32 -3.54
CA LEU A 76 0.77 5.65 -2.91
C LEU A 76 0.92 5.56 -1.38
N ILE A 77 0.27 4.59 -0.74
CA ILE A 77 0.43 4.35 0.71
C ILE A 77 1.89 4.03 1.05
N VAL A 78 2.54 3.16 0.29
CA VAL A 78 3.97 2.85 0.48
C VAL A 78 4.85 4.09 0.28
N ALA A 79 4.58 4.89 -0.75
CA ALA A 79 5.31 6.13 -1.01
C ALA A 79 5.15 7.13 0.16
N ALA A 80 3.93 7.27 0.68
CA ALA A 80 3.62 8.12 1.82
C ALA A 80 4.35 7.63 3.09
N LEU A 81 4.32 6.33 3.39
CA LEU A 81 5.05 5.73 4.51
C LEU A 81 6.57 5.94 4.40
N ALA A 82 7.12 5.72 3.21
CA ALA A 82 8.55 5.95 2.95
C ALA A 82 8.92 7.44 3.10
N GLY A 83 8.07 8.34 2.61
CA GLY A 83 8.22 9.79 2.75
C GLY A 83 8.17 10.24 4.21
N LEU A 84 7.17 9.77 4.97
CA LEU A 84 6.98 10.09 6.38
C LEU A 84 8.17 9.62 7.23
N LEU A 85 8.69 8.42 6.98
CA LEU A 85 9.84 7.88 7.70
C LEU A 85 11.14 8.62 7.36
N ARG A 86 11.30 9.07 6.11
CA ARG A 86 12.41 9.95 5.72
C ARG A 86 12.30 11.31 6.38
N LEU A 87 11.10 11.89 6.45
CA LEU A 87 10.85 13.16 7.11
C LEU A 87 11.09 13.07 8.62
N GLN A 88 10.59 12.02 9.27
CA GLN A 88 10.84 11.73 10.68
C GLN A 88 12.35 11.70 10.96
N ARG A 89 13.13 10.95 10.16
CA ARG A 89 14.59 10.91 10.32
C ARG A 89 15.25 12.28 10.18
N ARG A 90 14.83 13.08 9.20
CA ARG A 90 15.37 14.45 9.00
C ARG A 90 15.02 15.37 10.17
N LEU A 91 13.81 15.31 10.69
CA LEU A 91 13.41 16.10 11.86
C LEU A 91 14.21 15.68 13.09
N PHE A 92 14.35 14.38 13.36
CA PHE A 92 15.18 13.90 14.47
C PHE A 92 16.64 14.36 14.37
N GLN A 93 17.21 14.45 13.17
CA GLN A 93 18.57 14.97 12.95
C GLN A 93 18.69 16.49 13.10
N LEU A 94 17.60 17.24 12.99
CA LEU A 94 17.58 18.70 13.16
C LEU A 94 17.41 19.11 14.63
N PHE A 95 16.83 18.23 15.45
CA PHE A 95 16.53 18.48 16.87
C PHE A 95 17.51 17.81 17.86
N VAL A 96 18.46 17.01 17.37
CA VAL A 96 19.54 16.35 18.14
C VAL A 96 20.89 16.87 17.67
#